data_AF-A0A3D5RSS4-F1
#
_entry.id   AF-A0A3D5RSS4-F1
#
_cell.length_a   1.000
_cell.length_b   1.000
_cell.length_c   1.000
_cell.angle_alpha   90.00
_cell.angle_beta   90.00
_cell.angle_gamma   90.00
#
_symmetry.space_group_name_H-M   'P 1'
#
loop_
_entity.id
_entity.type
_entity.pdbx_description
1 polymer ?
#
loop_
_entity_poly.entity_id
_entity_poly.type
_entity_poly.pdbx_seq_one_letter_code
_entity_poly.pdbx_strand_id
1 'polypeptide(L)' 'MKIVVTLPGGDTKNINALLGNTVMDTMRAARLPIRAECGGAMACATCHVSIDPKWIGRVGYASGEEQDLLVESEY' A
#
# COMPACT_ATOMS: atom_id res chain seq x y z
N MET A 1 4.88 14.98 -3.30
CA MET A 1 4.23 14.79 -1.98
C MET A 1 5.06 13.83 -1.14
N LYS A 2 4.95 13.87 0.19
CA LYS A 2 5.73 13.02 1.10
C LYS A 2 4.82 11.95 1.72
N ILE A 3 5.25 10.69 1.69
CA ILE A 3 4.60 9.57 2.39
C ILE A 3 5.55 9.06 3.47
N VAL A 4 5.01 8.77 4.64
CA VAL A 4 5.74 8.11 5.73
C VAL A 4 5.29 6.67 5.77
N VAL A 5 6.24 5.74 5.67
CA VAL A 5 5.98 4.30 5.70
C VAL A 5 6.63 3.71 6.95
N THR A 6 5.87 2.98 7.74
CA THR A 6 6.40 2.16 8.83
C THR A 6 6.69 0.76 8.30
N LEU A 7 7.93 0.30 8.45
CA LEU A 7 8.37 -1.03 8.04
C LEU A 7 7.95 -2.08 9.09
N PRO A 8 7.92 -3.38 8.75
CA PRO A 8 7.60 -4.44 9.71
C PRO A 8 8.45 -4.43 10.98
N GLY A 9 9.69 -3.94 10.91
CA GLY A 9 10.58 -3.77 12.08
C GLY A 9 10.29 -2.53 12.94
N GLY A 10 9.28 -1.72 12.62
CA GLY A 10 8.92 -0.49 13.33
C GLY A 10 9.65 0.78 12.84
N ASP A 11 10.73 0.64 12.08
CA ASP A 11 11.44 1.77 11.48
C ASP A 11 10.57 2.53 10.48
N THR A 12 10.69 3.85 10.46
CA THR A 12 9.98 4.69 9.50
C THR A 12 10.88 5.16 8.36
N LYS A 13 10.31 5.21 7.16
CA LYS A 13 10.95 5.75 5.95
C LYS A 13 10.09 6.86 5.37
N ASN A 14 10.76 7.94 4.97
CA ASN A 14 10.17 9.04 4.25
C ASN A 14 10.42 8.84 2.76
N ILE A 15 9.37 8.77 1.95
CA ILE A 15 9.47 8.60 0.51
C ILE A 15 8.73 9.72 -0.23
N ASN A 16 9.24 10.07 -1.41
CA ASN A 16 8.64 11.10 -2.27
C ASN A 16 7.70 10.44 -3.28
N ALA A 17 6.43 10.83 -3.24
CA ALA A 17 5.41 10.46 -4.21
C ALA A 17 5.21 11.55 -5.25
N LEU A 18 5.05 11.16 -6.51
CA LEU A 18 4.59 12.03 -7.58
C LEU A 18 3.05 12.02 -7.62
N LEU A 19 2.45 13.15 -7.99
CA LEU A 19 1.01 13.20 -8.21
C LEU A 19 0.62 12.24 -9.33
N GLY A 20 -0.45 11.47 -9.13
CA GLY A 20 -0.90 10.44 -10.06
C GLY A 20 -0.33 9.05 -9.80
N ASN A 21 0.75 8.91 -9.03
CA ASN A 21 1.27 7.60 -8.65
C ASN A 21 0.42 6.96 -7.55
N THR A 22 0.29 5.63 -7.61
CA THR A 22 -0.25 4.86 -6.49
C THR A 22 0.77 4.78 -5.35
N VAL A 23 0.28 4.45 -4.14
CA VAL A 23 1.16 4.18 -2.98
C VAL A 23 2.07 2.98 -3.27
N MET A 24 1.51 1.92 -3.88
CA MET A 24 2.25 0.73 -4.28
C MET A 24 3.41 1.05 -5.22
N ASP A 25 3.17 1.83 -6.29
CA ASP A 25 4.23 2.23 -7.23
C ASP A 25 5.30 3.08 -6.55
N THR A 26 4.88 3.97 -5.66
CA THR A 26 5.80 4.82 -4.89
C THR A 26 6.70 3.98 -3.97
N MET A 27 6.14 2.97 -3.30
CA MET A 27 6.90 2.06 -2.45
C MET A 27 7.87 1.18 -3.25
N ARG A 28 7.45 0.68 -4.43
CA ARG A 28 8.33 -0.07 -5.35
C ARG A 28 9.49 0.79 -5.85
N ALA A 29 9.21 2.01 -6.32
CA ALA A 29 10.23 2.94 -6.79
C ALA A 29 11.25 3.28 -5.69
N ALA A 30 10.79 3.37 -4.44
CA ALA A 30 11.63 3.58 -3.27
C ALA A 30 12.33 2.29 -2.76
N ARG A 31 12.17 1.15 -3.45
CA ARG A 31 12.74 -0.16 -3.09
C ARG A 31 12.40 -0.61 -1.67
N LEU A 32 11.18 -0.30 -1.21
CA LEU A 32 10.65 -0.80 0.06
C LEU A 32 10.18 -2.25 -0.08
N PRO A 33 10.08 -3.02 1.02
CA PRO A 33 9.72 -4.43 0.98
C PRO A 33 8.22 -4.61 0.69
N ILE A 34 7.84 -4.46 -0.58
CA ILE A 34 6.50 -4.71 -1.11
C ILE A 34 6.64 -5.64 -2.32
N ARG A 35 5.87 -6.73 -2.35
CA ARG A 35 5.97 -7.71 -3.45
C ARG A 35 5.26 -7.23 -4.70
N ALA A 36 4.00 -6.81 -4.56
CA ALA A 36 3.19 -6.25 -5.64
C ALA A 36 3.25 -7.06 -6.95
N GLU A 37 3.02 -8.37 -6.84
CA GLU A 37 3.25 -9.35 -7.91
C GLU A 37 2.42 -9.09 -9.16
N CYS A 38 1.14 -8.70 -9.00
CA CYS A 38 0.26 -8.38 -10.13
C CYS A 38 0.50 -6.99 -10.75
N GLY A 39 1.43 -6.20 -10.22
CA GLY A 39 1.72 -4.85 -10.74
C GLY A 39 0.58 -3.84 -10.60
N GLY A 40 -0.37 -4.05 -9.68
CA GLY A 40 -1.51 -3.15 -9.47
C GLY A 40 -2.78 -3.54 -10.24
N ALA A 41 -2.83 -4.74 -10.81
CA ALA A 41 -4.01 -5.26 -11.50
C ALA A 41 -5.13 -5.78 -10.56
N MET A 42 -5.04 -5.52 -9.25
CA MET A 42 -6.03 -5.96 -8.25
C MET A 42 -6.31 -7.47 -8.33
N ALA A 43 -5.25 -8.30 -8.21
CA ALA A 43 -5.36 -9.75 -8.42
C ALA A 43 -4.51 -10.62 -7.48
N CYS A 44 -3.73 -10.03 -6.57
CA CYS A 44 -2.76 -10.81 -5.77
C CYS A 44 -2.71 -10.49 -4.27
N ALA A 45 -3.37 -9.43 -3.80
CA ALA A 45 -3.29 -8.94 -2.40
C ALA A 45 -1.88 -8.60 -1.86
N THR A 46 -0.80 -8.84 -2.61
CA THR A 46 0.58 -8.70 -2.12
C THR A 46 1.11 -7.26 -2.04
N CYS A 47 0.25 -6.27 -2.25
CA CYS A 47 0.51 -4.86 -1.99
C CYS A 47 -0.20 -4.32 -0.73
N HIS A 48 -0.82 -5.20 0.06
CA HIS A 48 -1.51 -4.85 1.30
C HIS A 48 -0.64 -4.02 2.25
N VAL A 49 -1.22 -2.96 2.80
CA VAL A 49 -0.64 -2.09 3.83
C VAL A 49 -1.72 -1.65 4.80
N SER A 50 -1.34 -1.38 6.05
CA SER A 50 -2.22 -0.71 7.01
C SER A 50 -2.12 0.80 6.88
N ILE A 51 -3.27 1.47 6.79
CA ILE A 51 -3.34 2.94 6.77
C ILE A 51 -3.57 3.46 8.19
N ASP A 52 -2.80 4.48 8.58
CA ASP A 52 -3.02 5.19 9.85
C ASP A 52 -4.46 5.74 9.89
N PRO A 53 -5.25 5.47 10.95
CA PRO A 53 -6.66 5.87 11.04
C PRO A 53 -6.93 7.35 10.71
N LYS A 54 -5.98 8.25 10.99
CA LYS A 54 -6.12 9.69 10.69
C LYS A 54 -6.21 10.01 9.19
N TRP A 55 -5.79 9.08 8.32
CA TRP A 55 -5.79 9.23 6.86
C TRP A 55 -6.96 8.56 6.17
N ILE A 56 -7.68 7.66 6.85
CA ILE A 56 -8.81 6.90 6.29
C ILE A 56 -9.87 7.83 5.69
N GLY A 57 -10.19 8.95 6.37
CA GLY A 57 -11.17 9.92 5.85
C GLY A 57 -10.75 10.60 4.54
N ARG A 58 -9.49 10.50 4.12
CA ARG A 58 -8.98 11.05 2.86
C ARG A 58 -8.78 10.00 1.78
N VAL A 59 -8.30 8.81 2.14
CA VAL A 59 -8.00 7.74 1.17
C VAL A 59 -9.18 6.79 0.94
N GLY A 60 -10.11 6.71 1.89
CA GLY A 60 -11.21 5.76 1.87
C GLY A 60 -10.85 4.40 2.45
N TYR A 61 -11.81 3.49 2.41
CA TYR A 61 -11.63 2.08 2.72
C TYR A 61 -11.43 1.28 1.42
N ALA A 62 -10.90 0.06 1.55
CA ALA A 62 -10.86 -0.89 0.44
C ALA A 62 -12.27 -1.11 -0.14
N SER A 63 -12.35 -1.32 -1.46
CA SER A 63 -13.60 -1.74 -2.10
C SER A 63 -13.98 -3.15 -1.65
N GLY A 64 -15.23 -3.58 -1.91
CA GLY A 64 -15.64 -4.96 -1.62
C GLY A 64 -14.75 -5.99 -2.32
N GLU A 65 -14.47 -5.79 -3.61
CA GLU A 65 -13.60 -6.66 -4.40
C GLU A 65 -12.16 -6.69 -3.88
N GLU A 66 -11.61 -5.53 -3.49
CA GLU A 66 -10.28 -5.47 -2.89
C GLU A 66 -10.24 -6.17 -1.53
N GLN A 67 -11.31 -6.02 -0.73
CA GLN A 67 -11.44 -6.68 0.56
C GLN A 67 -11.55 -8.20 0.43
N ASP A 68 -12.26 -8.71 -0.58
CA ASP A 68 -12.38 -10.14 -0.84
C ASP A 68 -11.01 -10.76 -1.15
N LEU A 69 -10.19 -10.09 -1.96
CA LEU A 69 -8.81 -10.53 -2.24
C LEU A 69 -7.95 -10.59 -0.97
N LEU A 70 -8.13 -9.65 -0.04
CA LEU A 70 -7.40 -9.65 1.24
C LEU A 70 -7.82 -10.82 2.12
N VAL A 71 -9.12 -11.10 2.21
CA VAL A 71 -9.68 -12.17 3.07
C VAL A 71 -9.37 -13.57 2.52
N GLU A 72 -9.40 -13.75 1.20
CA GLU A 72 -9.06 -15.03 0.57
C GLU A 72 -7.56 -15.33 0.58
N SER A 73 -6.73 -14.29 0.65
CA SER A 73 -5.29 -14.45 0.76
C SER A 73 -4.89 -14.78 2.21
N GLU A 74 -3.92 -15.68 2.40
CA GLU A 74 -3.38 -16.02 3.73
C GLU A 74 -2.46 -14.91 4.32
N TYR A 75 -2.83 -13.64 4.20
CA TYR A 75 -2.07 -12.48 4.68
C TYR A 75 -2.74 -11.74 5.84
#